data_AF-A0A653DRB2-F1
#
_entry.id   AF-A0A653DRB2-F1
#
_cell.length_a   1.000
_cell.length_b   1.000
_cell.length_c   1.000
_cell.angle_alpha   90.00
_cell.angle_beta   90.00
_cell.angle_gamma   90.00
#
_symmetry.space_group_name_H-M   'P 1'
#
loop_
_entity.id
_entity.type
_entity.pdbx_description
1 polymer ?
#
loop_
_entity_poly.entity_id
_entity_poly.type
_entity_poly.pdbx_seq_one_letter_code
_entity_poly.pdbx_strand_id
1 'polypeptide(L)'
;YLQPELSKLKETQVWVDAAVQIFYSVGAGFGVHLAYASYNTFHNNCYRDCIITTIVNCFTSFFSGFVIFTYLGYMSYKQGVHISAVATEGPGLVFQVYPE
;
A
#
# COMPACT_ATOMS: atom_id res chain seq x y z
N TYR A 1 11.66 5.41 -4.57
CA TYR A 1 10.20 5.46 -4.39
C TYR A 1 9.50 6.22 -5.51
N LEU A 2 9.77 7.51 -5.73
CA LEU A 2 8.97 8.36 -6.65
C LEU A 2 9.56 8.59 -8.04
N GLN A 3 10.66 7.92 -8.41
CA GLN A 3 11.23 8.08 -9.75
C GLN A 3 10.37 7.30 -10.76
N PRO A 4 9.67 7.97 -11.69
CA PRO A 4 8.73 7.30 -12.58
C PRO A 4 9.45 6.60 -13.73
N GLU A 5 9.00 5.38 -14.05
CA GLU A 5 9.43 4.65 -15.24
C GLU A 5 8.22 4.40 -16.15
N LEU A 6 7.91 5.36 -17.03
CA LEU A 6 6.67 5.33 -17.83
C LEU A 6 6.62 4.18 -18.85
N SER A 7 7.76 3.60 -19.23
CA SER A 7 7.83 2.40 -20.07
C SER A 7 7.08 1.22 -19.44
N LYS A 8 7.09 1.12 -18.10
CA LYS A 8 6.44 0.04 -17.34
C LYS A 8 4.92 0.01 -17.51
N LEU A 9 4.29 1.15 -17.82
CA LEU A 9 2.83 1.22 -18.03
C LEU A 9 2.35 0.41 -19.25
N LYS A 10 3.26 0.05 -20.17
CA LYS A 10 2.97 -0.82 -21.31
C LYS A 10 2.91 -2.30 -20.92
N GLU A 11 3.43 -2.67 -19.76
CA GLU A 11 3.44 -4.04 -19.26
C GLU A 11 2.09 -4.35 -18.61
N THR A 12 1.36 -5.33 -19.15
CA THR A 12 0.05 -5.75 -18.60
C THR A 12 0.16 -6.16 -17.13
N GLN A 13 1.28 -6.76 -16.74
CA GLN A 13 1.50 -7.23 -15.36
C GLN A 13 1.39 -6.09 -14.35
N VAL A 14 1.86 -4.88 -14.66
CA VAL A 14 1.77 -3.71 -13.76
C VAL A 14 0.32 -3.37 -13.42
N TRP A 15 -0.61 -3.55 -14.37
CA TRP A 15 -2.03 -3.32 -14.15
C TRP A 15 -2.70 -4.45 -13.37
N VAL A 16 -2.28 -5.70 -13.59
CA VAL A 16 -2.73 -6.85 -12.79
C VAL A 16 -2.30 -6.66 -11.34
N ASP A 17 -1.04 -6.31 -11.10
CA ASP A 17 -0.50 -6.10 -9.76
C ASP A 17 -1.22 -4.93 -9.06
N ALA A 18 -1.45 -3.82 -9.76
CA ALA A 18 -2.21 -2.70 -9.23
C ALA A 18 -3.67 -3.08 -8.85
N ALA A 19 -4.34 -3.87 -9.70
CA ALA A 19 -5.71 -4.33 -9.44
C ALA A 19 -5.78 -5.27 -8.24
N VAL A 20 -4.84 -6.22 -8.16
CA VAL A 20 -4.72 -7.15 -7.02
C VAL A 20 -4.40 -6.38 -5.74
N GLN A 21 -3.45 -5.44 -5.78
CA GLN A 21 -3.07 -4.62 -4.64
C GLN A 21 -4.26 -3.84 -4.09
N ILE A 22 -5.00 -3.11 -4.93
CA ILE A 22 -6.14 -2.30 -4.44
C ILE A 22 -7.29 -3.17 -3.93
N PHE A 23 -7.56 -4.30 -4.59
CA PHE A 23 -8.62 -5.23 -4.19
C PHE A 23 -8.39 -5.77 -2.77
N TYR A 24 -7.17 -6.25 -2.49
CA TYR A 24 -6.79 -6.73 -1.17
C TYR A 24 -6.57 -5.61 -0.15
N SER A 25 -6.06 -4.45 -0.58
CA SER A 25 -5.87 -3.29 0.31
C SER A 25 -7.19 -2.76 0.87
N VAL A 26 -8.23 -2.64 0.02
CA VAL A 26 -9.56 -2.18 0.45
C VAL A 26 -10.36 -3.31 1.11
N GLY A 27 -10.08 -4.57 0.77
CA GLY A 27 -10.84 -5.71 1.29
C GLY A 27 -12.27 -5.78 0.74
N ALA A 28 -12.46 -5.41 -0.54
CA ALA A 28 -13.75 -5.49 -1.20
C ALA A 28 -14.18 -6.94 -1.43
N GLY A 29 -15.46 -7.25 -1.22
CA GLY A 29 -16.02 -8.60 -1.49
C GLY A 29 -15.85 -9.64 -0.38
N PHE A 30 -15.14 -9.34 0.72
CA PHE A 30 -14.94 -10.26 1.85
C PHE A 30 -16.08 -10.28 2.88
N GLY A 31 -17.17 -9.55 2.64
CA GLY A 31 -18.32 -9.47 3.56
C GLY A 31 -18.11 -8.59 4.81
N VAL A 32 -16.87 -8.19 5.12
CA VAL A 32 -16.55 -7.33 6.28
C VAL A 32 -17.23 -5.97 6.16
N HIS A 33 -17.14 -5.30 5.00
CA HIS A 33 -17.81 -4.02 4.76
C HIS A 33 -19.34 -4.13 4.85
N LEU A 34 -19.90 -5.26 4.40
CA LEU A 34 -21.34 -5.52 4.52
C LEU A 34 -21.75 -5.67 5.99
N ALA A 35 -20.95 -6.40 6.78
CA ALA A 35 -21.17 -6.56 8.21
C ALA A 35 -21.00 -5.24 8.97
N TYR A 36 -20.04 -4.39 8.62
CA TYR A 36 -19.92 -3.06 9.23
C TYR A 36 -21.08 -2.14 8.85
N ALA A 37 -21.47 -2.15 7.57
CA ALA A 37 -22.59 -1.34 7.11
C ALA A 37 -23.94 -1.77 7.70
N SER A 38 -24.13 -3.02 8.11
CA SER A 38 -25.38 -3.49 8.71
C SER A 38 -25.66 -2.88 10.10
N TYR A 39 -24.63 -2.34 10.77
CA TYR A 39 -24.77 -1.62 12.04
C TYR A 39 -24.93 -0.10 11.87
N ASN A 40 -24.86 0.43 10.64
CA ASN A 40 -25.08 1.85 10.40
C ASN A 40 -26.54 2.23 10.61
N THR A 41 -26.79 3.50 10.97
CA THR A 41 -28.14 4.05 10.95
C THR A 41 -28.71 4.02 9.52
N PHE A 42 -30.00 3.75 9.35
CA PHE A 42 -30.64 3.58 8.04
C PHE A 42 -30.43 4.76 7.06
N HIS A 43 -30.37 5.99 7.58
CA HIS A 43 -30.17 7.20 6.78
C HIS A 43 -28.71 7.70 6.79
N ASN A 44 -27.75 6.86 7.16
CA ASN A 44 -26.34 7.20 7.09
C ASN A 44 -25.88 7.42 5.63
N ASN A 45 -25.01 8.40 5.41
CA ASN A 45 -24.44 8.63 4.08
C ASN A 45 -23.23 7.72 3.83
N CYS A 46 -23.50 6.45 3.54
CA CYS A 46 -22.46 5.44 3.29
C CYS A 46 -21.59 5.75 2.05
N TYR A 47 -22.10 6.54 1.10
CA TYR A 47 -21.32 6.96 -0.07
C TYR A 47 -20.16 7.89 0.33
N ARG A 48 -20.44 8.87 1.19
CA ARG A 48 -19.41 9.76 1.74
C ARG A 48 -18.39 8.96 2.54
N ASP A 49 -18.85 8.04 3.38
CA ASP A 49 -17.96 7.21 4.20
C ASP A 49 -17.04 6.37 3.32
N CYS A 50 -17.56 5.76 2.26
CA CYS A 50 -16.78 4.98 1.29
C CYS A 50 -15.67 5.81 0.62
N ILE A 51 -15.97 7.05 0.21
CA ILE A 51 -14.95 7.93 -0.38
C ILE A 51 -13.87 8.26 0.65
N ILE A 52 -14.25 8.64 1.87
CA ILE A 52 -13.30 9.04 2.92
C ILE A 52 -12.41 7.86 3.30
N THR A 53 -12.98 6.68 3.54
CA THR A 53 -12.21 5.49 3.94
C THR A 53 -11.25 5.05 2.84
N THR A 54 -11.66 5.10 1.57
CA THR A 54 -10.80 4.77 0.43
C THR A 54 -9.64 5.77 0.30
N ILE A 55 -9.91 7.07 0.43
CA ILE A 55 -8.86 8.11 0.39
C ILE A 55 -7.86 7.91 1.54
N VAL A 56 -8.34 7.68 2.76
CA VAL A 56 -7.49 7.45 3.93
C VAL A 56 -6.65 6.19 3.74
N ASN A 57 -7.21 5.10 3.20
CA ASN A 57 -6.47 3.89 2.87
C ASN A 57 -5.33 4.17 1.87
N CYS A 58 -5.64 4.83 0.75
CA CYS A 58 -4.63 5.16 -0.26
C CYS A 58 -3.55 6.12 0.28
N PHE A 59 -3.95 7.14 1.04
CA PHE A 59 -3.02 8.09 1.66
C PHE A 59 -2.10 7.40 2.66
N THR A 60 -2.63 6.49 3.47
CA THR A 60 -1.84 5.72 4.44
C THR A 60 -0.80 4.86 3.74
N SER A 61 -1.18 4.18 2.66
CA SER A 61 -0.27 3.39 1.83
C SER A 61 0.82 4.24 1.14
N PHE A 62 0.46 5.45 0.69
CA PHE A 62 1.43 6.38 0.11
C PHE A 62 2.40 6.91 1.16
N PHE A 63 1.90 7.28 2.34
CA PHE A 63 2.70 7.75 3.47
C PHE A 63 3.65 6.67 3.99
N SER A 64 3.17 5.43 4.17
CA SER A 64 4.00 4.31 4.59
C SER A 64 5.11 4.01 3.58
N GLY A 65 4.85 4.20 2.28
CA GLY A 65 5.87 4.15 1.24
C GLY A 65 7.05 5.08 1.51
N PHE A 66 6.81 6.33 1.91
CA PHE A 66 7.91 7.22 2.30
C PHE A 66 8.67 6.71 3.52
N VAL A 67 7.95 6.33 4.58
CA VAL A 67 8.56 5.85 5.83
C VAL A 67 9.52 4.68 5.56
N ILE A 68 9.05 3.68 4.80
CA ILE A 68 9.83 2.51 4.42
C ILE A 68 11.02 2.89 3.54
N PHE A 69 10.79 3.63 2.44
CA PHE A 69 11.87 3.93 1.49
C PHE A 69 12.92 4.89 2.06
N THR A 70 12.56 5.76 3.02
CA THR A 70 13.53 6.57 3.77
C THR A 70 14.45 5.69 4.60
N TYR A 71 13.90 4.73 5.34
CA TYR A 71 14.70 3.80 6.13
C TYR A 71 15.58 2.90 5.24
N LEU A 72 15.03 2.35 4.14
CA LEU A 72 15.79 1.58 3.16
C LEU A 72 16.92 2.39 2.52
N GLY A 73 16.68 3.67 2.23
CA GLY A 73 17.71 4.59 1.74
C GLY A 73 18.84 4.81 2.75
N TYR A 74 18.49 4.96 4.03
CA TYR A 74 19.49 5.05 5.11
C TYR A 74 20.33 3.77 5.22
N MET A 75 19.70 2.60 5.16
CA MET A 75 20.40 1.30 5.20
C MET A 75 21.31 1.09 3.99
N SER A 76 20.82 1.40 2.78
CA SER A 76 21.61 1.38 1.55
C SER A 76 22.86 2.27 1.65
N TYR A 77 22.71 3.48 2.20
CA TYR A 77 23.82 4.40 2.42
C TYR A 77 24.82 3.89 3.47
N LYS A 78 24.35 3.37 4.61
CA LYS A 78 25.20 2.88 5.71
C LYS A 78 25.99 1.62 5.33
N GLN A 79 25.37 0.70 4.59
CA GLN A 79 25.97 -0.57 4.18
C GLN A 79 26.73 -0.49 2.84
N GLY A 80 26.58 0.60 2.08
CA GLY A 80 27.22 0.77 0.78
C GLY A 80 26.68 -0.16 -0.31
N VAL A 81 25.47 -0.70 -0.13
CA VAL A 81 24.80 -1.61 -1.08
C VAL A 81 23.66 -0.91 -1.79
N HIS A 82 23.35 -1.34 -3.02
CA HIS A 82 22.25 -0.76 -3.79
C HIS A 82 20.89 -1.00 -3.10
N ILE A 83 19.96 -0.03 -3.20
CA ILE A 83 18.66 -0.11 -2.51
C ILE A 83 17.85 -1.36 -2.88
N SER A 84 18.01 -1.90 -4.10
CA SER A 84 17.34 -3.14 -4.53
C SER A 84 17.80 -4.39 -3.76
N ALA A 85 18.96 -4.35 -3.10
CA ALA A 85 19.46 -5.45 -2.27
C ALA A 85 18.88 -5.42 -0.84
N VAL A 86 18.38 -4.26 -0.39
CA VAL A 86 17.75 -4.09 0.94
C VAL A 86 16.22 -3.99 0.85
N ALA A 87 15.66 -3.65 -0.31
CA ALA A 87 14.23 -3.58 -0.55
C ALA A 87 13.65 -4.98 -0.82
N THR A 88 13.22 -5.67 0.23
CA THR A 88 12.43 -6.92 0.13
C THR A 88 10.93 -6.64 0.31
N GLU A 89 10.08 -7.53 -0.21
CA GLU A 89 8.62 -7.47 -0.01
C GLU A 89 8.17 -8.37 1.15
N GLY A 90 6.99 -8.09 1.70
CA GLY A 90 6.34 -8.95 2.70
C GLY A 90 6.89 -8.81 4.13
N PRO A 91 6.66 -9.81 5.01
CA PRO A 91 7.02 -9.73 6.42
C PRO A 91 8.52 -9.53 6.67
N GLY A 92 9.39 -10.01 5.77
CA GLY A 92 10.85 -9.86 5.88
C GLY A 92 11.30 -8.39 5.91
N LEU A 93 10.59 -7.50 5.21
CA LEU A 93 10.87 -6.06 5.25
C LEU A 93 10.68 -5.48 6.66
N VAL A 94 9.60 -5.86 7.33
CA VAL A 94 9.25 -5.36 8.67
C VAL A 94 10.10 -6.03 9.75
N PHE A 95 10.36 -7.34 9.63
CA PHE A 95 10.98 -8.14 10.70
C PHE A 95 12.48 -8.38 10.55
N GLN A 96 13.08 -8.11 9.40
CA GLN A 96 14.52 -8.34 9.17
C GLN A 96 15.25 -7.05 8.81
N VAL A 97 14.63 -6.18 8.01
CA VAL A 97 15.29 -4.95 7.55
C VAL A 97 15.12 -3.82 8.57
N TYR A 98 13.92 -3.60 9.11
CA TYR A 98 13.64 -2.51 10.05
C TYR A 98 14.25 -2.61 11.48
N PRO A 99 14.58 -3.79 12.03
CA PRO A 99 15.16 -3.90 13.38
C PRO A 99 16.65 -3.53 13.54
N GLU A 100 17.39 -3.30 12.44
CA GLU A 100 18.81 -2.90 12.47
C GLU A 100 19.03 -1.38 12.60
#